data_AF-A0A6J7R8V9-F1
#
_entry.id   AF-A0A6J7R8V9-F1
#
_cell.length_a   1.000
_cell.length_b   1.000
_cell.length_c   1.000
_cell.angle_alpha   90.00
_cell.angle_beta   90.00
_cell.angle_gamma   90.00
#
_symmetry.space_group_name_H-M   'P 1'
#
loop_
_entity.id
_entity.type
_entity.pdbx_description
1 polymer ?
#
loop_
_entity_poly.entity_id
_entity_poly.type
_entity_poly.pdbx_seq_one_letter_code
_entity_poly.pdbx_strand_id
1 'polypeptide(L)' 'MDEIRSWHGRDICLHRYEYEHDTSQGTFAGGPNSYANWLELPDIEFILQELGLGTLTYGILDRVNPNGPGFFLIATRA' A
#
# COMPACT_ATOMS: atom_id res chain seq x y z
N MET A 1 2.88 7.05 12.66
CA MET A 1 3.77 6.10 13.35
C MET A 1 3.54 4.75 12.73
N ASP A 2 4.61 4.04 12.42
CA ASP A 2 4.53 2.74 11.78
C ASP A 2 4.13 1.66 12.77
N GLU A 3 3.31 0.73 12.33
CA GLU A 3 2.80 -0.40 13.12
C GLU A 3 3.32 -1.72 12.54
N ILE A 4 4.07 -2.46 13.34
CA ILE A 4 4.50 -3.82 12.97
C ILE A 4 3.40 -4.81 13.33
N ARG A 5 2.96 -5.61 12.36
CA ARG A 5 2.01 -6.71 12.58
C ARG A 5 2.61 -8.04 12.16
N SER A 6 2.31 -9.10 12.91
CA SER A 6 2.65 -10.46 12.49
C SER A 6 1.54 -11.02 11.61
N TRP A 7 1.88 -11.42 10.39
CA TRP A 7 1.00 -12.08 9.43
C TRP A 7 1.59 -13.44 9.05
N HIS A 8 0.91 -14.52 9.48
CA HIS A 8 1.32 -15.90 9.20
C HIS A 8 2.82 -16.19 9.51
N GLY A 9 3.35 -15.58 10.57
CA GLY A 9 4.74 -15.78 10.98
C GLY A 9 5.78 -14.89 10.30
N ARG A 10 5.35 -13.95 9.43
CA ARG A 10 6.18 -12.87 8.91
C ARG A 10 5.73 -11.54 9.48
N ASP A 11 6.68 -10.68 9.86
CA ASP A 11 6.37 -9.31 10.25
C ASP A 11 6.15 -8.44 9.00
N ILE A 12 5.05 -7.70 9.00
CA ILE A 12 4.67 -6.72 7.98
C ILE A 12 4.59 -5.34 8.63
N CYS A 13 5.04 -4.32 7.91
CA CYS A 13 5.02 -2.94 8.38
C CYS A 13 3.84 -2.19 7.77
N LEU A 14 2.92 -1.69 8.60
CA LEU A 14 1.89 -0.75 8.18
C LEU A 14 2.38 0.67 8.44
N HIS A 15 2.55 1.41 7.35
CA HIS A 15 2.94 2.81 7.41
C HIS A 15 1.70 3.70 7.52
N ARG A 16 1.72 4.65 8.45
CA ARG A 16 0.60 5.57 8.68
C ARG A 16 0.92 6.96 8.16
N TYR A 17 0.08 7.46 7.26
CA TYR A 17 0.13 8.82 6.76
C TYR A 17 -1.10 9.59 7.23
N GLU A 18 -0.89 10.60 8.07
CA GLU A 18 -1.93 11.50 8.61
C GLU A 18 -2.11 12.66 7.64
N TYR A 19 -3.32 12.83 7.10
CA TYR A 19 -3.59 13.89 6.12
C TYR A 19 -3.68 15.27 6.76
N GLU A 20 -4.10 15.36 8.02
CA GLU A 20 -4.31 16.63 8.73
C GLU A 20 -3.01 17.41 8.98
N HIS A 21 -1.86 16.76 8.83
CA HIS A 21 -0.55 17.38 9.03
C HIS A 21 0.06 18.00 7.76
N ASP A 22 -0.50 17.74 6.57
CA ASP A 22 -0.02 18.29 5.31
C ASP A 22 -1.16 18.94 4.51
N THR A 23 -1.48 20.19 4.85
CA THR A 23 -2.46 21.01 4.12
C THR A 23 -1.88 21.65 2.85
N SER A 24 -0.58 21.44 2.56
CA SER A 24 0.12 22.09 1.45
C SER A 24 -0.20 21.50 0.08
N GLN A 25 -0.78 20.29 0.05
CA GLN A 25 -0.98 19.48 -1.16
C GLN A 25 -2.17 19.94 -2.02
N GLY A 26 -3.01 20.87 -1.56
CA GLY A 26 -4.10 21.51 -2.30
C GLY A 26 -5.26 20.60 -2.77
N THR A 27 -5.05 19.29 -2.76
CA THR A 27 -5.97 18.26 -3.25
C THR A 27 -5.89 17.06 -2.32
N PHE A 28 -7.01 16.71 -1.70
CA PHE A 28 -7.12 15.62 -0.72
C PHE A 28 -7.90 14.45 -1.34
N ALA A 29 -7.35 13.24 -1.23
CA ALA A 29 -7.97 12.01 -1.71
C ALA A 29 -8.10 10.95 -0.58
N GLY A 30 -8.40 11.37 0.66
CA GLY A 30 -8.46 10.47 1.82
C GLY A 30 -9.83 9.89 2.17
N GLY A 31 -10.89 10.29 1.46
CA GLY A 31 -12.27 9.89 1.82
C GLY A 31 -12.66 10.41 3.22
N PRO A 32 -13.52 9.70 3.98
CA PRO A 32 -13.97 10.15 5.30
C PRO A 32 -12.91 10.01 6.41
N ASN A 33 -11.75 9.40 6.14
CA ASN A 33 -10.71 9.15 7.14
C ASN A 33 -9.67 10.27 7.17
N SER A 34 -9.16 10.61 8.36
CA SER A 34 -8.08 11.59 8.55
C SER A 34 -6.67 11.04 8.29
N TYR A 35 -6.55 9.74 7.97
CA TYR A 35 -5.30 9.07 7.67
C TYR A 35 -5.47 7.93 6.66
N ALA A 36 -4.35 7.50 6.06
CA ALA A 36 -4.21 6.22 5.38
C ALA A 36 -3.20 5.34 6.10
N ASN A 37 -3.43 4.03 6.05
CA ASN A 37 -2.40 3.04 6.28
C ASN A 37 -2.03 2.41 4.93
N TRP A 38 -0.75 2.19 4.68
CA TRP A 38 -0.27 1.55 3.46
C TRP A 38 0.82 0.51 3.77
N LEU A 39 1.01 -0.41 2.81
CA LEU A 39 1.98 -1.50 2.86
C LEU A 39 2.99 -1.31 1.73
N GLU A 40 4.24 -1.73 1.94
CA GLU A 40 5.20 -1.81 0.85
C GLU A 40 4.83 -2.90 -0.15
N LEU A 41 5.23 -2.70 -1.42
CA LEU A 41 4.95 -3.64 -2.50
C LEU A 41 5.34 -5.11 -2.17
N PRO A 42 6.53 -5.40 -1.59
CA PRO A 42 6.90 -6.78 -1.27
C PRO A 42 6.00 -7.46 -0.23
N ASP A 43 5.39 -6.69 0.68
CA ASP A 43 4.43 -7.21 1.66
C ASP A 43 3.07 -7.47 0.99
N ILE A 44 2.66 -6.58 0.07
CA ILE A 44 1.44 -6.77 -0.74
C ILE A 44 1.55 -8.05 -1.58
N GLU A 45 2.67 -8.24 -2.30
CA GLU A 45 2.91 -9.44 -3.12
C GLU A 45 2.87 -10.72 -2.28
N PHE A 46 3.53 -10.70 -1.12
CA PHE A 46 3.53 -11.82 -0.18
C PHE A 46 2.13 -12.18 0.31
N ILE A 47 1.35 -11.19 0.74
CA ILE A 47 -0.02 -11.41 1.23
C ILE A 47 -0.90 -11.96 0.11
N LEU A 48 -0.81 -11.43 -1.11
CA LEU A 48 -1.57 -11.93 -2.25
C LEU A 48 -1.23 -13.39 -2.57
N GLN A 49 0.06 -13.75 -2.55
CA GLN A 49 0.50 -15.12 -2.75
C GLN A 49 -0.05 -16.07 -1.66
N GLU A 50 0.01 -15.68 -0.39
CA GLU A 50 -0.54 -16.44 0.74
C GLU A 50 -2.06 -16.67 0.62
N LEU A 51 -2.76 -15.72 0.00
CA LEU A 51 -4.20 -15.83 -0.31
C LEU A 51 -4.49 -16.68 -1.56
N GLY A 52 -3.47 -17.26 -2.18
CA GLY A 52 -3.57 -18.07 -3.40
C GLY A 52 -3.72 -17.25 -4.68
N LEU A 53 -3.45 -15.94 -4.63
CA LEU A 53 -3.51 -15.01 -5.76
C LEU A 53 -2.09 -14.75 -6.33
N GLY A 54 -1.43 -15.82 -6.77
CA GLY A 54 -0.02 -15.78 -7.18
C GLY A 54 0.25 -15.23 -8.58
N THR A 55 -0.77 -15.09 -9.43
CA THR A 55 -0.60 -14.49 -10.76
C THR A 55 -0.86 -12.99 -10.67
N LEU A 56 0.22 -12.21 -10.67
CA LEU A 56 0.18 -10.75 -10.56
C LEU A 56 0.47 -10.10 -11.91
N THR A 57 -0.47 -9.30 -12.41
CA THR A 57 -0.27 -8.47 -13.60
C THR A 57 -0.24 -7.00 -13.20
N TYR A 58 0.90 -6.37 -13.38
CA TYR A 58 1.06 -4.94 -13.12
C TYR A 58 0.62 -4.13 -14.33
N GLY A 59 -0.10 -3.04 -14.06
CA GLY A 59 -0.28 -1.98 -15.04
C GLY A 59 0.81 -0.92 -14.88
N ILE A 60 0.43 0.27 -14.41
CA ILE A 60 1.40 1.30 -14.05
C ILE A 60 2.09 0.89 -12.75
N LEU A 61 3.41 0.98 -12.73
CA LEU A 61 4.25 0.86 -11.53
C LEU A 61 5.23 2.04 -11.55
N ASP A 62 4.84 3.15 -10.93
CA ASP A 62 5.64 4.37 -10.85
C ASP A 62 6.26 4.48 -9.46
N ARG A 63 7.56 4.20 -9.37
CA ARG A 63 8.32 4.22 -8.11
C ARG A 63 8.88 5.58 -7.75
N VAL A 64 8.84 6.55 -8.67
CA VAL A 64 9.56 7.83 -8.55
C VAL A 64 8.65 9.05 -8.72
N ASN A 65 7.34 8.85 -8.72
CA ASN A 65 6.38 9.93 -8.84
C ASN A 65 6.61 10.99 -7.74
N PRO A 66 6.69 12.29 -8.09
CA PRO A 66 6.94 13.34 -7.11
C PRO A 66 5.84 13.47 -6.05
N ASN A 67 4.61 13.00 -6.34
CA ASN A 67 3.49 13.00 -5.41
C ASN A 67 3.37 11.70 -4.61
N GLY A 68 4.34 10.79 -4.75
CA GLY A 68 4.40 9.52 -4.04
C GLY A 68 4.28 8.30 -4.97
N PRO A 69 5.04 7.22 -4.72
CA PRO A 69 5.02 6.04 -5.56
C PRO A 69 3.61 5.43 -5.63
N GLY A 70 3.24 4.89 -6.80
CA GLY A 70 1.91 4.37 -7.03
C GLY A 70 1.90 3.27 -8.09
N PHE A 71 0.93 2.36 -7.96
CA PHE A 71 0.71 1.32 -8.95
C PHE A 71 -0.74 0.85 -8.97
N PHE A 72 -1.09 0.11 -10.02
CA PHE A 72 -2.26 -0.76 -9.99
C PHE A 72 -1.87 -2.14 -10.51
N LEU A 73 -2.47 -3.17 -9.93
CA LEU A 73 -2.27 -4.55 -10.33
C LEU A 73 -3.59 -5.30 -10.39
N ILE A 74 -3.60 -6.40 -11.13
CA ILE A 74 -4.62 -7.44 -11.11
C ILE A 74 -3.97 -8.68 -10.51
N ALA A 75 -4.60 -9.25 -9.48
CA ALA A 75 -4.18 -10.50 -8.87
C ALA A 75 -5.21 -11.59 -9.18
N THR A 76 -4.78 -12.70 -9.76
CA THR A 76 -5.63 -13.86 -10.05
C THR A 76 -5.10 -15.11 -9.37
N ARG A 77 -5.99 -16.10 -9.19
CA ARG A 77 -5.59 -17.42 -8.69
C ARG A 77 -4.58 -18.05 -9.65
N ALA A 78 -3.54 -18.65 -9.06
CA ALA A 78 -2.59 -19.48 -9.79
C ALA A 78 -3.21 -20.83 -10.19
#